data_AF-A0AAE0H6A5-F1
#
_entry.id   AF-A0AAE0H6A5-F1
#
_cell.length_a   1.000
_cell.length_b   1.000
_cell.length_c   1.000
_cell.angle_alpha   90.00
_cell.angle_beta   90.00
_cell.angle_gamma   90.00
#
_symmetry.space_group_name_H-M   'P 1'
#
loop_
_entity.id
_entity.type
_entity.pdbx_description
1 polymer ?
#
loop_
_entity_poly.entity_id
_entity_poly.type
_entity_poly.pdbx_seq_one_letter_code
_entity_poly.pdbx_strand_id
1 'polypeptide(L)'
;MALPPLQLKFVADEEAQLLHDDENGAYEQFELDDTSQPGQGQQLPPQGRPSSRGFWARDRAPRWLAFLYGPDPPKIHTINPIFPSVQEIPIRWLKKTLPRRWQRVTLLVLFLLAWATSLAVPLILSKGTATDASGAAIRHVDCVDTLWKRNNECGLDGDNCRPFSNTSFAFRCPADCASVRVLNPHHVGSQDVNFRPLVIGGGGDGPYRGDSFICGAAIHAGVIGDSTGGCGVATLVGEYYQYFSSSQHNIESIPFDSYFPLSFTITTDPTLKCTSPDPRWTVSLPLSILFTVLLALFTTSVPLLFFTTFLGIFTHVALVSDPPNLSTASTTYLLPSLISHYAGRLLPALFTATIIYLTSRYRGWFAERPLEEQVFRWAREAGRVVDEYFRFGFVTQGGRALDYTEAGTWFANGSWSQGAGYW
;
A
#
# COMPACT_ATOMS: atom_id res chain seq x y z
N MET A 1 -8.91 29.68 -41.74
CA MET A 1 -10.33 29.63 -41.34
C MET A 1 -10.39 28.70 -40.14
N ALA A 2 -10.32 29.28 -38.94
CA ALA A 2 -10.26 28.54 -37.68
C ALA A 2 -11.68 28.29 -37.17
N LEU A 3 -11.97 27.06 -36.76
CA LEU A 3 -13.16 26.67 -36.02
C LEU A 3 -12.73 26.21 -34.60
N PRO A 4 -13.61 26.39 -33.60
CA PRO A 4 -13.22 26.63 -32.19
C PRO A 4 -13.08 25.34 -31.37
N PRO A 5 -12.46 25.40 -30.17
CA PRO A 5 -12.36 24.25 -29.27
C PRO A 5 -13.66 24.01 -28.49
N LEU A 6 -14.07 22.75 -28.43
CA LEU A 6 -15.14 22.21 -27.59
C LEU A 6 -14.74 22.25 -26.12
N GLN A 7 -15.56 22.95 -25.32
CA GLN A 7 -15.50 23.01 -23.86
C GLN A 7 -15.94 21.68 -23.23
N LEU A 8 -15.03 20.96 -22.58
CA LEU A 8 -15.36 19.87 -21.67
C LEU A 8 -15.74 20.49 -20.31
N LYS A 9 -17.03 20.48 -19.97
CA LYS A 9 -17.50 20.76 -18.61
C LYS A 9 -17.14 19.57 -17.72
N PHE A 10 -16.15 19.77 -16.85
CA PHE A 10 -15.97 18.92 -15.66
C PHE A 10 -17.01 19.33 -14.62
N VAL A 11 -17.84 18.37 -14.20
CA VAL A 11 -18.64 18.47 -12.99
C VAL A 11 -17.66 18.36 -11.83
N ALA A 12 -17.59 19.40 -11.02
CA ALA A 12 -16.69 19.50 -9.87
C ALA A 12 -17.23 18.65 -8.72
N ASP A 13 -16.37 17.83 -8.14
CA ASP A 13 -16.60 17.12 -6.88
C ASP A 13 -16.60 18.12 -5.71
N GLU A 14 -17.60 17.97 -4.85
CA GLU A 14 -18.03 18.89 -3.81
C GLU A 14 -17.31 18.67 -2.46
N GLU A 15 -15.98 18.47 -2.48
CA GLU A 15 -15.17 18.31 -1.25
C GLU A 15 -14.02 19.33 -1.09
N ALA A 16 -14.03 20.43 -1.85
CA ALA A 16 -12.97 21.44 -1.84
C ALA A 16 -13.42 22.84 -1.35
N GLN A 17 -14.27 22.92 -0.32
CA GLN A 17 -14.83 24.21 0.16
C GLN A 17 -14.72 24.47 1.67
N LEU A 18 -13.60 24.09 2.31
CA LEU A 18 -13.36 24.46 3.71
C LEU A 18 -11.97 25.01 4.03
N LEU A 19 -11.25 25.58 3.05
CA LEU A 19 -9.98 26.27 3.34
C LEU A 19 -9.79 27.52 2.47
N HIS A 20 -10.64 28.52 2.68
CA HIS A 20 -10.29 29.92 2.41
C HIS A 20 -11.03 30.79 3.42
N ASP A 21 -10.31 31.18 4.47
CA ASP A 21 -10.25 32.55 5.00
C ASP A 21 -9.35 32.51 6.23
N ASP A 22 -8.12 33.01 6.07
CA ASP A 22 -7.36 33.77 7.08
C ASP A 22 -5.98 34.12 6.48
N GLU A 23 -5.99 35.15 5.62
CA GLU A 23 -4.82 35.96 5.33
C GLU A 23 -4.38 36.70 6.61
N ASN A 24 -3.11 36.59 7.01
CA ASN A 24 -2.25 37.74 7.35
C ASN A 24 -0.85 37.32 7.83
N GLY A 25 0.18 37.93 7.20
CA GLY A 25 1.50 38.20 7.78
C GLY A 25 2.55 37.11 7.52
N ALA A 26 3.37 37.19 6.48
CA ALA A 26 4.48 38.13 6.24
C ALA A 26 5.77 37.30 6.08
N TYR A 27 6.24 37.23 4.84
CA TYR A 27 7.52 36.64 4.46
C TYR A 27 8.59 37.72 4.70
N GLU A 28 9.46 37.56 5.69
CA GLU A 28 10.63 38.43 5.82
C GLU A 28 11.79 37.89 4.98
N GLN A 29 12.03 38.63 3.90
CA GLN A 29 13.15 38.57 2.98
C GLN A 29 14.32 39.33 3.62
N PHE A 30 15.45 38.65 3.90
CA PHE A 30 16.64 39.32 4.43
C PHE A 30 17.41 39.99 3.28
N GLU A 31 17.27 41.32 3.18
CA GLU A 31 18.22 42.19 2.48
C GLU A 31 19.49 42.37 3.33
N LEU A 32 20.64 42.23 2.68
CA LEU A 32 21.96 42.60 3.20
C LEU A 32 22.16 44.09 2.94
N ASP A 33 22.30 44.90 3.99
CA ASP A 33 22.73 46.28 3.87
C ASP A 33 24.13 46.47 4.48
N ASP A 34 25.04 46.94 3.64
CA ASP A 34 26.44 47.24 3.88
C ASP A 34 26.55 48.73 4.28
N THR A 35 26.87 49.06 5.53
CA THR A 35 27.57 50.33 5.84
C THR A 35 28.28 50.31 7.20
N SER A 36 29.40 51.02 7.24
CA SER A 36 30.56 50.88 8.13
C SER A 36 30.64 51.87 9.32
N GLN A 37 31.04 51.34 10.50
CA GLN A 37 31.91 51.90 11.58
C GLN A 37 31.56 53.24 12.31
N PRO A 38 32.24 53.63 13.42
CA PRO A 38 32.42 52.96 14.73
C PRO A 38 32.09 53.90 15.93
N GLY A 39 31.67 53.39 17.10
CA GLY A 39 31.36 54.28 18.23
C GLY A 39 31.29 53.64 19.63
N GLN A 40 32.34 53.90 20.40
CA GLN A 40 32.46 54.10 21.87
C GLN A 40 31.68 53.22 22.86
N GLY A 41 32.45 52.68 23.81
CA GLY A 41 31.99 51.76 24.84
C GLY A 41 31.04 52.36 25.88
N GLN A 42 30.10 51.52 26.30
CA GLN A 42 29.41 51.60 27.58
C GLN A 42 29.33 50.20 28.18
N GLN A 43 29.87 50.07 29.40
CA GLN A 43 29.77 48.88 30.23
C GLN A 43 28.31 48.67 30.66
N LEU A 44 27.73 47.54 30.26
CA LEU A 44 26.45 47.04 30.78
C LEU A 44 26.72 46.10 31.99
N PRO A 45 25.85 46.11 33.02
CA PRO A 45 26.03 45.31 34.24
C PRO A 45 25.85 43.81 33.96
N PRO A 46 26.36 42.91 34.82
CA PRO A 46 26.36 41.48 34.55
C PRO A 46 24.93 40.95 34.42
N GLN A 47 24.61 40.43 33.22
CA GLN A 47 23.35 39.75 32.94
C GLN A 47 23.20 38.55 33.88
N GLY A 48 22.06 38.50 34.57
CA GLY A 48 21.65 37.36 35.36
C GLY A 48 21.63 36.08 34.52
N ARG A 49 21.96 34.96 35.17
CA ARG A 49 21.89 33.60 34.63
C ARG A 49 20.61 33.41 33.79
N PRO A 50 20.69 32.83 32.58
CA PRO A 50 19.49 32.46 31.86
C PRO A 50 18.73 31.44 32.71
N SER A 51 17.54 31.83 33.18
CA SER A 51 16.60 30.90 33.78
C SER A 51 16.31 29.82 32.75
N SER A 52 16.67 28.58 33.06
CA SER A 52 16.30 27.39 32.31
C SER A 52 14.78 27.40 32.12
N ARG A 53 14.31 27.79 30.94
CA ARG A 53 12.91 27.66 30.56
C ARG A 53 12.59 26.16 30.61
N GLY A 54 11.56 25.84 31.40
CA GLY A 54 11.23 24.51 31.85
C GLY A 54 11.16 23.48 30.72
N PHE A 55 12.13 22.58 30.72
CA PHE A 55 11.92 21.24 30.22
C PHE A 55 10.83 20.64 31.11
N TRP A 56 9.67 20.31 30.54
CA TRP A 56 8.58 19.67 31.27
C TRP A 56 9.14 18.44 32.00
N ALA A 57 9.14 18.51 33.34
CA ALA A 57 9.85 17.58 34.19
C ALA A 57 9.29 16.16 34.03
N ARG A 58 10.11 15.28 33.42
CA ARG A 58 9.96 13.81 33.40
C ARG A 58 9.66 13.24 34.79
N ASP A 59 10.11 13.93 35.84
CA ASP A 59 9.97 13.57 37.26
C ASP A 59 8.54 13.59 37.82
N ARG A 60 7.53 14.06 37.07
CA ARG A 60 6.12 14.09 37.53
C ARG A 60 5.21 13.08 36.84
N ALA A 61 5.70 12.28 35.89
CA ALA A 61 4.87 11.29 35.23
C ALA A 61 4.64 10.07 36.16
N PRO A 62 3.38 9.60 36.33
CA PRO A 62 3.09 8.35 37.01
C PRO A 62 3.89 7.18 36.41
N ARG A 63 4.37 6.24 37.25
CA ARG A 63 5.18 5.07 36.82
C ARG A 63 4.58 4.26 35.66
N TRP A 64 3.26 4.22 35.52
CA TRP A 64 2.58 3.53 34.43
C TRP A 64 2.66 4.25 33.08
N LEU A 65 2.90 5.57 33.08
CA LEU A 65 3.15 6.38 31.88
C LEU A 65 4.65 6.43 31.52
N ALA A 66 5.54 5.93 32.38
CA ALA A 66 6.99 5.95 32.14
C ALA A 66 7.40 5.18 30.88
N PHE A 67 6.63 4.16 30.47
CA PHE A 67 6.83 3.43 29.22
C PHE A 67 6.75 4.33 27.97
N LEU A 68 5.90 5.36 27.97
CA LEU A 68 5.74 6.27 26.83
C LEU A 68 6.97 7.17 26.61
N TYR A 69 7.78 7.38 27.64
CA TYR A 69 8.98 8.23 27.59
C TYR A 69 10.26 7.47 27.26
N GLY A 70 10.18 6.16 27.02
CA GLY A 70 11.33 5.30 26.73
C GLY A 70 12.28 5.12 27.93
N PRO A 71 13.25 4.19 27.81
CA PRO A 71 14.24 3.93 28.87
C PRO A 71 15.17 5.13 29.12
N ASP A 72 15.56 5.37 30.37
CA ASP A 72 16.59 6.33 30.79
C ASP A 72 17.74 5.58 31.50
N PRO A 73 19.00 5.65 31.02
CA PRO A 73 19.45 6.32 29.81
C PRO A 73 18.88 5.69 28.53
N PRO A 74 18.84 6.42 27.40
CA PRO A 74 18.48 5.85 26.10
C PRO A 74 19.37 4.64 25.83
N LYS A 75 18.75 3.47 25.66
CA LYS A 75 19.47 2.24 25.34
C LYS A 75 19.49 2.06 23.83
N ILE A 76 20.69 1.96 23.27
CA ILE A 76 20.85 1.59 21.87
C ILE A 76 20.27 0.17 21.68
N HIS A 77 19.25 0.05 20.84
CA HIS A 77 18.71 -1.26 20.47
C HIS A 77 19.71 -1.98 19.56
N THR A 78 20.54 -2.83 20.15
CA THR A 78 21.40 -3.75 19.41
C THR A 78 20.68 -5.08 19.23
N ILE A 79 20.47 -5.48 17.97
CA ILE A 79 19.97 -6.81 17.65
C ILE A 79 21.16 -7.77 17.81
N ASN A 80 21.19 -8.53 18.90
CA ASN A 80 22.18 -9.59 19.08
C ASN A 80 21.77 -10.79 18.22
N PRO A 81 22.54 -11.16 17.18
CA PRO A 81 22.18 -12.25 16.30
C PRO A 81 22.24 -13.59 17.03
N ILE A 82 21.23 -14.43 16.82
CA ILE A 82 21.19 -15.81 17.30
C ILE A 82 22.07 -16.66 16.38
N PHE A 83 23.21 -17.16 16.90
CA PHE A 83 24.22 -17.90 16.12
C PHE A 83 24.76 -17.13 14.90
N PRO A 84 25.57 -16.07 15.10
CA PRO A 84 26.06 -15.22 14.01
C PRO A 84 26.80 -16.01 12.91
N SER A 85 27.55 -17.03 13.30
CA SER A 85 28.29 -17.89 12.36
C SER A 85 27.40 -18.58 11.35
N VAL A 86 26.15 -18.92 11.71
CA VAL A 86 25.17 -19.58 10.84
C VAL A 86 24.43 -18.57 9.98
N GLN A 87 24.04 -17.43 10.56
CA GLN A 87 23.30 -16.38 9.85
C GLN A 87 24.09 -15.77 8.68
N GLU A 88 25.42 -15.71 8.78
CA GLU A 88 26.28 -15.17 7.72
C GLU A 88 26.64 -16.16 6.61
N ILE A 89 26.33 -17.47 6.77
CA ILE A 89 26.70 -18.51 5.79
C ILE A 89 26.24 -18.16 4.37
N PRO A 90 24.97 -17.77 4.14
CA PRO A 90 24.48 -17.48 2.79
C PRO A 90 25.26 -16.33 2.13
N ILE A 91 25.55 -15.28 2.89
CA ILE A 91 26.28 -14.09 2.43
C ILE A 91 27.74 -14.44 2.13
N ARG A 92 28.39 -15.21 3.00
CA ARG A 92 29.78 -15.66 2.81
C ARG A 92 29.90 -16.57 1.59
N TRP A 93 28.97 -17.50 1.42
CA TRP A 93 28.91 -18.35 0.24
C TRP A 93 28.75 -17.52 -1.04
N LEU A 94 27.80 -16.58 -1.08
CA LEU A 94 27.55 -15.73 -2.25
C LEU A 94 28.77 -14.88 -2.62
N LYS A 95 29.47 -14.32 -1.62
CA LYS A 95 30.70 -13.55 -1.86
C LYS A 95 31.83 -14.41 -2.41
N LYS A 96 31.93 -15.67 -1.97
CA LYS A 96 32.96 -16.64 -2.40
C LYS A 96 32.69 -17.17 -3.81
N THR A 97 31.45 -17.54 -4.12
CA THR A 97 31.07 -18.14 -5.41
C THR A 97 30.91 -17.08 -6.51
N LEU A 98 30.35 -15.91 -6.19
CA LEU A 98 30.10 -14.82 -7.12
C LEU A 98 30.81 -13.53 -6.66
N PRO A 99 32.14 -13.43 -6.87
CA PRO A 99 32.91 -12.28 -6.42
C PRO A 99 32.64 -11.01 -7.23
N ARG A 100 32.30 -11.12 -8.52
CA ARG A 100 32.14 -9.98 -9.42
C ARG A 100 30.75 -9.34 -9.28
N ARG A 101 30.67 -8.01 -9.35
CA ARG A 101 29.40 -7.26 -9.25
C ARG A 101 28.40 -7.67 -10.34
N TRP A 102 28.86 -7.82 -11.59
CA TRP A 102 27.98 -8.20 -12.70
C TRP A 102 27.34 -9.59 -12.49
N GLN A 103 28.09 -10.56 -11.95
CA GLN A 103 27.54 -11.89 -11.63
C GLN A 103 26.38 -11.81 -10.62
N ARG A 104 26.49 -10.94 -9.61
CA ARG A 104 25.43 -10.71 -8.61
C ARG A 104 24.23 -10.00 -9.21
N VAL A 105 24.46 -9.04 -10.11
CA VAL A 105 23.38 -8.36 -10.85
C VAL A 105 22.65 -9.36 -11.75
N THR A 106 23.38 -10.19 -12.50
CA THR A 106 22.78 -11.24 -13.35
C THR A 106 21.99 -12.24 -12.51
N LEU A 107 22.51 -12.69 -11.36
CA LEU A 107 21.77 -13.57 -10.45
C LEU A 107 20.48 -12.91 -9.95
N LEU A 108 20.54 -11.62 -9.57
CA LEU A 108 19.37 -10.87 -9.14
C LEU A 108 18.33 -10.76 -10.25
N VAL A 109 18.74 -10.46 -11.48
CA VAL A 109 17.83 -10.40 -12.64
C VAL A 109 17.18 -11.75 -12.89
N LEU A 110 17.95 -12.85 -12.88
CA LEU A 110 17.41 -14.19 -13.04
C LEU A 110 16.44 -14.57 -11.91
N PHE A 111 16.76 -14.18 -10.67
CA PHE A 111 15.90 -14.36 -9.51
C PHE A 111 14.58 -13.60 -9.64
N LEU A 112 14.64 -12.33 -10.06
CA LEU A 112 13.44 -11.52 -10.28
C LEU A 112 12.59 -12.05 -11.44
N LEU A 113 13.21 -12.51 -12.52
CA LEU A 113 12.51 -13.18 -13.62
C LEU A 113 11.85 -14.48 -13.15
N ALA A 114 12.54 -15.29 -12.35
CA ALA A 114 11.99 -16.51 -11.78
C ALA A 114 10.81 -16.22 -10.84
N TRP A 115 10.88 -15.16 -10.04
CA TRP A 115 9.77 -14.74 -9.18
C TRP A 115 8.59 -14.21 -10.02
N ALA A 116 8.87 -13.43 -11.06
CA ALA A 116 7.83 -12.93 -11.97
C ALA A 116 7.12 -14.08 -12.70
N THR A 117 7.86 -15.06 -13.24
CA THR A 117 7.27 -16.23 -13.90
C THR A 117 6.49 -17.09 -12.93
N SER A 118 6.96 -17.23 -11.69
CA SER A 118 6.29 -18.00 -10.65
C SER A 118 4.93 -17.40 -10.26
N LEU A 119 4.76 -16.08 -10.38
CA LEU A 119 3.49 -15.40 -10.19
C LEU A 119 2.62 -15.42 -11.46
N ALA A 120 3.25 -15.29 -12.63
CA ALA A 120 2.53 -15.22 -13.91
C ALA A 120 1.88 -16.55 -14.31
N VAL A 121 2.53 -17.70 -14.08
CA VAL A 121 2.03 -19.01 -14.51
C VAL A 121 0.69 -19.37 -13.82
N PRO A 122 0.56 -19.33 -12.48
CA PRO A 122 -0.71 -19.58 -11.82
C PRO A 122 -1.79 -18.56 -12.23
N LEU A 123 -1.40 -17.30 -12.47
CA LEU A 123 -2.32 -16.26 -12.92
C LEU A 123 -2.91 -16.58 -14.31
N ILE A 124 -2.05 -16.96 -15.27
CA ILE A 124 -2.46 -17.32 -16.63
C ILE A 124 -3.26 -18.62 -16.64
N LEU A 125 -2.92 -19.59 -15.80
CA LEU A 125 -3.67 -20.85 -15.72
C LEU A 125 -5.00 -20.70 -14.98
N SER A 126 -5.05 -19.88 -13.92
CA SER A 126 -6.27 -19.65 -13.14
C SER A 126 -7.24 -18.73 -13.88
N LYS A 127 -6.76 -17.67 -14.53
CA LYS A 127 -7.60 -16.68 -15.24
C LYS A 127 -7.60 -16.87 -16.76
N GLY A 128 -6.91 -17.88 -17.26
CA GLY A 128 -6.91 -18.28 -18.67
C GLY A 128 -8.28 -18.75 -19.12
N THR A 129 -8.47 -18.86 -20.43
CA THR A 129 -9.74 -19.09 -21.13
C THR A 129 -10.50 -20.30 -20.58
N ALA A 130 -11.32 -20.08 -19.56
CA ALA A 130 -12.32 -21.04 -19.18
C ALA A 130 -13.45 -20.91 -20.20
N THR A 131 -13.67 -21.96 -20.97
CA THR A 131 -14.71 -22.07 -21.98
C THR A 131 -15.81 -22.99 -21.46
N ASP A 132 -17.06 -22.66 -21.73
CA ASP A 132 -18.17 -23.58 -21.50
C ASP A 132 -18.15 -24.74 -22.53
N ALA A 133 -19.11 -25.66 -22.42
CA ALA A 133 -19.25 -26.80 -23.34
C ALA A 133 -19.57 -26.41 -24.80
N SER A 134 -20.01 -25.17 -25.03
CA SER A 134 -20.30 -24.62 -26.36
C SER A 134 -19.13 -23.83 -26.96
N GLY A 135 -18.05 -23.64 -26.20
CA GLY A 135 -16.89 -22.82 -26.57
C GLY A 135 -17.05 -21.33 -26.27
N ALA A 136 -18.12 -20.91 -25.60
CA ALA A 136 -18.31 -19.52 -25.17
C ALA A 136 -17.47 -19.22 -23.92
N ALA A 137 -16.96 -17.99 -23.85
CA ALA A 137 -16.09 -17.55 -22.76
C ALA A 137 -16.87 -17.39 -21.45
N ILE A 138 -16.37 -17.95 -20.34
CA ILE A 138 -16.95 -17.74 -19.01
C ILE A 138 -16.76 -16.27 -18.60
N ARG A 139 -17.86 -15.63 -18.19
CA ARG A 139 -17.86 -14.25 -17.72
C ARG A 139 -17.28 -14.18 -16.30
N HIS A 140 -16.27 -13.35 -16.09
CA HIS A 140 -15.79 -13.04 -14.74
C HIS A 140 -16.69 -11.98 -14.12
N VAL A 141 -17.18 -12.26 -12.91
CA VAL A 141 -18.18 -11.47 -12.20
C VAL A 141 -17.64 -11.11 -10.81
N ASP A 142 -17.87 -9.87 -10.38
CA ASP A 142 -17.53 -9.39 -9.04
C ASP A 142 -18.58 -9.83 -8.01
N CYS A 143 -18.22 -9.89 -6.73
CA CYS A 143 -19.15 -10.12 -5.64
C CYS A 143 -20.29 -9.08 -5.57
N VAL A 144 -20.06 -7.86 -6.06
CA VAL A 144 -21.08 -6.79 -6.11
C VAL A 144 -21.83 -6.71 -7.45
N ASP A 145 -21.47 -7.54 -8.43
CA ASP A 145 -22.11 -7.49 -9.74
C ASP A 145 -23.55 -8.01 -9.67
N THR A 146 -24.44 -7.21 -10.25
CA THR A 146 -25.86 -7.49 -10.45
C THR A 146 -26.19 -7.50 -11.94
N LEU A 147 -27.30 -8.12 -12.32
CA LEU A 147 -27.84 -8.08 -13.67
C LEU A 147 -28.65 -6.80 -13.91
N TRP A 148 -29.29 -6.28 -12.86
CA TRP A 148 -29.93 -4.97 -12.83
C TRP A 148 -29.02 -3.96 -12.15
N LYS A 149 -28.43 -3.07 -12.93
CA LYS A 149 -27.45 -2.09 -12.49
C LYS A 149 -28.08 -0.90 -11.74
N ARG A 150 -27.32 -0.29 -10.84
CA ARG A 150 -27.76 0.86 -10.01
C ARG A 150 -27.62 2.18 -10.78
N ASN A 151 -28.07 3.28 -10.17
CA ASN A 151 -27.86 4.65 -10.67
C ASN A 151 -28.34 4.90 -12.12
N ASN A 152 -29.46 4.28 -12.51
CA ASN A 152 -30.02 4.37 -13.86
C ASN A 152 -29.10 3.85 -14.99
N GLU A 153 -28.10 3.03 -14.67
CA GLU A 153 -27.23 2.40 -15.68
C GLU A 153 -28.00 1.49 -16.64
N CYS A 154 -29.13 0.92 -16.19
CA CYS A 154 -30.04 0.16 -17.07
C CYS A 154 -30.77 1.02 -18.10
N GLY A 155 -30.70 2.36 -18.03
CA GLY A 155 -31.36 3.27 -18.97
C GLY A 155 -32.88 3.32 -18.80
N LEU A 156 -33.54 4.05 -19.72
CA LEU A 156 -34.99 4.08 -19.82
C LEU A 156 -35.53 2.68 -20.15
N ASP A 157 -36.62 2.28 -19.50
CA ASP A 157 -37.27 0.96 -19.65
C ASP A 157 -36.34 -0.26 -19.45
N GLY A 158 -35.17 -0.06 -18.84
CA GLY A 158 -34.18 -1.11 -18.64
C GLY A 158 -33.47 -1.56 -19.91
N ASP A 159 -33.50 -0.78 -21.00
CA ASP A 159 -32.97 -1.16 -22.31
C ASP A 159 -31.51 -1.63 -22.30
N ASN A 160 -30.67 -1.08 -21.42
CA ASN A 160 -29.26 -1.46 -21.31
C ASN A 160 -29.04 -2.73 -20.49
N CYS A 161 -30.05 -3.21 -19.77
CA CYS A 161 -30.00 -4.42 -18.94
C CYS A 161 -30.66 -5.64 -19.62
N ARG A 162 -30.98 -5.50 -20.92
CA ARG A 162 -31.32 -6.64 -21.80
C ARG A 162 -30.11 -7.58 -21.94
N PRO A 163 -30.32 -8.88 -22.21
CA PRO A 163 -31.60 -9.58 -22.36
C PRO A 163 -32.32 -9.81 -21.02
N PHE A 164 -33.65 -9.96 -21.05
CA PHE A 164 -34.44 -10.21 -19.82
C PHE A 164 -34.75 -11.69 -19.59
N SER A 165 -34.86 -12.51 -20.64
CA SER A 165 -35.27 -13.91 -20.56
C SER A 165 -34.62 -14.77 -21.64
N ASN A 166 -34.71 -16.11 -21.48
CA ASN A 166 -34.29 -17.12 -22.47
C ASN A 166 -32.81 -17.07 -22.86
N THR A 167 -31.96 -16.50 -22.01
CA THR A 167 -30.51 -16.52 -22.18
C THR A 167 -29.86 -17.06 -20.94
N SER A 168 -28.93 -17.99 -21.12
CA SER A 168 -28.06 -18.44 -20.05
C SER A 168 -26.61 -18.03 -20.35
N PHE A 169 -25.84 -17.77 -19.31
CA PHE A 169 -24.42 -17.53 -19.43
C PHE A 169 -23.67 -18.17 -18.26
N ALA A 170 -22.50 -18.73 -18.56
CA ALA A 170 -21.59 -19.20 -17.56
C ALA A 170 -20.84 -18.03 -16.92
N PHE A 171 -20.74 -18.04 -15.60
CA PHE A 171 -19.99 -17.04 -14.84
C PHE A 171 -19.04 -17.68 -13.84
N ARG A 172 -18.02 -16.91 -13.44
CA ARG A 172 -17.08 -17.26 -12.39
C ARG A 172 -17.05 -16.20 -11.31
N CYS A 173 -17.14 -16.66 -10.08
CA CYS A 173 -17.09 -15.85 -8.87
C CYS A 173 -15.77 -16.07 -8.11
N PRO A 174 -15.20 -15.02 -7.50
CA PRO A 174 -14.11 -15.16 -6.55
C PRO A 174 -14.62 -15.82 -5.25
N ALA A 175 -13.65 -16.20 -4.39
CA ALA A 175 -13.92 -16.62 -3.02
C ALA A 175 -14.26 -15.43 -2.12
N ASP A 176 -14.85 -15.70 -0.95
CA ASP A 176 -15.22 -14.74 0.09
C ASP A 176 -16.21 -13.66 -0.37
N CYS A 177 -17.23 -14.08 -1.15
CA CYS A 177 -18.30 -13.18 -1.57
C CYS A 177 -19.46 -13.13 -0.57
N ALA A 178 -19.58 -14.06 0.38
CA ALA A 178 -20.64 -14.04 1.38
C ALA A 178 -20.47 -12.88 2.39
N SER A 179 -19.24 -12.41 2.59
CA SER A 179 -18.93 -11.28 3.48
C SER A 179 -19.26 -9.91 2.88
N VAL A 180 -19.43 -9.84 1.55
CA VAL A 180 -19.72 -8.61 0.81
C VAL A 180 -21.15 -8.14 1.05
N ARG A 181 -21.28 -6.87 1.41
CA ARG A 181 -22.54 -6.26 1.87
C ARG A 181 -22.82 -4.98 1.12
N VAL A 182 -24.10 -4.63 1.04
CA VAL A 182 -24.48 -3.29 0.60
C VAL A 182 -24.04 -2.28 1.66
N LEU A 183 -23.33 -1.22 1.24
CA LEU A 183 -22.84 -0.16 2.12
C LEU A 183 -23.75 1.06 2.18
N ASN A 184 -24.61 1.24 1.18
CA ASN A 184 -25.58 2.32 1.09
C ASN A 184 -27.00 1.75 1.16
N PRO A 185 -27.98 2.42 1.80
CA PRO A 185 -29.36 1.96 1.82
C PRO A 185 -29.89 1.61 0.43
N HIS A 186 -30.43 0.40 0.27
CA HIS A 186 -31.03 -0.08 -0.97
C HIS A 186 -32.47 -0.49 -0.73
N HIS A 187 -33.38 0.10 -1.50
CA HIS A 187 -34.81 -0.13 -1.33
C HIS A 187 -35.25 -1.45 -1.99
N VAL A 188 -35.89 -2.31 -1.21
CA VAL A 188 -36.52 -3.56 -1.66
C VAL A 188 -37.99 -3.51 -1.26
N GLY A 189 -38.83 -2.98 -2.15
CA GLY A 189 -40.24 -2.73 -1.82
C GLY A 189 -40.35 -1.71 -0.69
N SER A 190 -40.94 -2.11 0.44
CA SER A 190 -41.07 -1.29 1.64
C SER A 190 -39.89 -1.39 2.63
N GLN A 191 -38.85 -2.17 2.30
CA GLN A 191 -37.71 -2.42 3.19
C GLN A 191 -36.46 -1.69 2.72
N ASP A 192 -35.74 -1.10 3.68
CA ASP A 192 -34.43 -0.47 3.45
C ASP A 192 -33.33 -1.44 3.86
N VAL A 193 -32.64 -1.99 2.87
CA VAL A 193 -31.60 -3.01 3.05
C VAL A 193 -30.25 -2.31 3.15
N ASN A 194 -29.57 -2.45 4.28
CA ASN A 194 -28.23 -1.91 4.50
C ASN A 194 -27.36 -2.86 5.35
N PHE A 195 -26.04 -2.85 5.13
CA PHE A 195 -25.03 -3.65 5.83
C PHE A 195 -25.27 -5.18 5.85
N ARG A 196 -25.92 -5.70 4.82
CA ARG A 196 -26.15 -7.14 4.61
C ARG A 196 -25.95 -7.53 3.12
N PRO A 197 -25.73 -8.83 2.81
CA PRO A 197 -25.68 -9.29 1.42
C PRO A 197 -26.98 -8.99 0.67
N LEU A 198 -26.87 -8.52 -0.58
CA LEU A 198 -28.03 -8.24 -1.42
C LEU A 198 -28.44 -9.48 -2.19
N VAL A 199 -29.25 -10.33 -1.56
CA VAL A 199 -29.84 -11.50 -2.20
C VAL A 199 -31.34 -11.45 -2.00
N ILE A 200 -32.11 -11.36 -3.07
CA ILE A 200 -33.57 -11.22 -3.03
C ILE A 200 -34.19 -12.42 -3.74
N GLY A 201 -35.04 -13.16 -3.04
CA GLY A 201 -35.63 -14.41 -3.55
C GLY A 201 -34.80 -15.66 -3.28
N GLY A 202 -34.94 -16.67 -4.13
CA GLY A 202 -34.25 -17.97 -3.94
C GLY A 202 -34.88 -18.90 -2.91
N GLY A 203 -35.93 -18.48 -2.21
CA GLY A 203 -36.68 -19.35 -1.30
C GLY A 203 -37.57 -20.34 -2.06
N GLY A 204 -37.60 -21.59 -1.62
CA GLY A 204 -38.46 -22.64 -2.19
C GLY A 204 -38.16 -22.95 -3.65
N ASP A 205 -36.88 -22.96 -4.05
CA ASP A 205 -36.41 -23.13 -5.43
C ASP A 205 -36.92 -22.06 -6.43
N GLY A 206 -37.37 -20.91 -5.91
CA GLY A 206 -37.76 -19.75 -6.71
C GLY A 206 -36.58 -18.97 -7.30
N PRO A 207 -36.82 -18.08 -8.28
CA PRO A 207 -35.76 -17.28 -8.88
C PRO A 207 -35.27 -16.16 -7.96
N TYR A 208 -34.10 -15.63 -8.29
CA TYR A 208 -33.52 -14.43 -7.70
C TYR A 208 -33.90 -13.20 -8.51
N ARG A 209 -34.09 -12.07 -7.82
CA ARG A 209 -34.37 -10.77 -8.47
C ARG A 209 -33.08 -10.21 -9.10
N GLY A 210 -33.18 -9.57 -10.26
CA GLY A 210 -32.03 -9.16 -11.08
C GLY A 210 -31.04 -8.21 -10.43
N ASP A 211 -31.44 -7.48 -9.39
CA ASP A 211 -30.56 -6.62 -8.58
C ASP A 211 -29.85 -7.37 -7.43
N SER A 212 -30.02 -8.69 -7.32
CA SER A 212 -29.26 -9.52 -6.39
C SER A 212 -27.81 -9.68 -6.85
N PHE A 213 -26.88 -9.73 -5.89
CA PHE A 213 -25.49 -10.08 -6.15
C PHE A 213 -25.41 -11.51 -6.72
N ILE A 214 -24.87 -11.65 -7.93
CA ILE A 214 -24.82 -12.93 -8.65
C ILE A 214 -24.06 -13.98 -7.83
N CYS A 215 -22.90 -13.61 -7.28
CA CYS A 215 -22.07 -14.51 -6.46
C CYS A 215 -22.72 -14.82 -5.11
N GLY A 216 -23.36 -13.84 -4.46
CA GLY A 216 -24.11 -14.06 -3.23
C GLY A 216 -25.29 -15.02 -3.43
N ALA A 217 -26.04 -14.85 -4.53
CA ALA A 217 -27.12 -15.75 -4.91
C ALA A 217 -26.61 -17.17 -5.25
N ALA A 218 -25.43 -17.30 -5.87
CA ALA A 218 -24.83 -18.58 -6.19
C ALA A 218 -24.38 -19.35 -4.94
N ILE A 219 -23.84 -18.64 -3.94
CA ILE A 219 -23.51 -19.22 -2.63
C ILE A 219 -24.79 -19.62 -1.90
N HIS A 220 -25.80 -18.73 -1.87
CA HIS A 220 -27.10 -19.02 -1.27
C HIS A 220 -27.74 -20.28 -1.86
N ALA A 221 -27.71 -20.43 -3.19
CA ALA A 221 -28.20 -21.62 -3.91
C ALA A 221 -27.36 -22.89 -3.69
N GLY A 222 -26.19 -22.81 -3.04
CA GLY A 222 -25.29 -23.95 -2.86
C GLY A 222 -24.55 -24.39 -4.13
N VAL A 223 -24.59 -23.58 -5.19
CA VAL A 223 -23.92 -23.87 -6.47
C VAL A 223 -22.41 -23.66 -6.36
N ILE A 224 -21.99 -22.66 -5.58
CA ILE A 224 -20.57 -22.37 -5.31
C ILE A 224 -20.31 -22.29 -3.80
N GLY A 225 -19.09 -22.64 -3.40
CA GLY A 225 -18.65 -22.50 -2.01
C GLY A 225 -18.01 -21.13 -1.75
N ASP A 226 -18.28 -20.55 -0.59
CA ASP A 226 -17.73 -19.24 -0.22
C ASP A 226 -16.20 -19.25 -0.09
N SER A 227 -15.61 -20.30 0.50
CA SER A 227 -14.16 -20.39 0.71
C SER A 227 -13.34 -20.63 -0.55
N THR A 228 -13.92 -21.26 -1.57
CA THR A 228 -13.21 -21.61 -2.82
C THR A 228 -13.60 -20.72 -3.99
N GLY A 229 -14.73 -20.01 -3.91
CA GLY A 229 -15.42 -19.49 -5.07
C GLY A 229 -15.84 -20.63 -6.00
N GLY A 230 -16.11 -20.29 -7.26
CA GLY A 230 -16.49 -21.30 -8.25
C GLY A 230 -17.12 -20.70 -9.49
N CYS A 231 -17.77 -21.56 -10.26
CA CYS A 231 -18.51 -21.16 -11.43
C CYS A 231 -19.91 -21.76 -11.42
N GLY A 232 -20.83 -21.06 -12.06
CA GLY A 232 -22.20 -21.51 -12.25
C GLY A 232 -22.75 -21.01 -13.58
N VAL A 233 -23.95 -21.45 -13.90
CA VAL A 233 -24.71 -20.95 -15.05
C VAL A 233 -25.88 -20.15 -14.52
N ALA A 234 -25.97 -18.88 -14.91
CA ALA A 234 -27.11 -18.03 -14.63
C ALA A 234 -28.06 -18.10 -15.81
N THR A 235 -29.33 -18.44 -15.56
CA THR A 235 -30.39 -18.50 -16.58
C THR A 235 -31.41 -17.41 -16.33
N LEU A 236 -31.61 -16.53 -17.31
CA LEU A 236 -32.56 -15.43 -17.20
C LEU A 236 -33.99 -15.95 -17.46
N VAL A 237 -34.87 -15.70 -16.49
CA VAL A 237 -36.27 -16.14 -16.50
C VAL A 237 -37.20 -15.05 -17.05
N GLY A 238 -36.84 -13.78 -16.89
CA GLY A 238 -37.70 -12.65 -17.25
C GLY A 238 -38.49 -12.12 -16.07
N GLU A 239 -39.71 -11.66 -16.33
CA GLU A 239 -40.57 -11.09 -15.31
C GLU A 239 -41.07 -12.13 -14.31
N TYR A 240 -41.03 -11.80 -13.02
CA TYR A 240 -41.53 -12.66 -11.94
C TYR A 240 -42.16 -11.85 -10.82
N TYR A 241 -43.17 -12.43 -10.15
CA TYR A 241 -44.13 -11.70 -9.31
C TYR A 241 -43.95 -11.84 -7.79
N GLN A 242 -43.27 -12.89 -7.30
CA GLN A 242 -43.21 -13.16 -5.86
C GLN A 242 -41.90 -13.81 -5.45
N TYR A 243 -41.10 -13.15 -4.62
CA TYR A 243 -39.81 -13.64 -4.18
C TYR A 243 -39.87 -14.03 -2.71
N PHE A 244 -39.71 -15.33 -2.43
CA PHE A 244 -39.69 -15.85 -1.06
C PHE A 244 -38.31 -15.74 -0.44
N SER A 245 -38.27 -15.41 0.84
CA SER A 245 -37.05 -15.42 1.66
C SER A 245 -36.71 -16.84 2.10
N SER A 246 -35.42 -17.15 2.17
CA SER A 246 -34.89 -18.32 2.87
C SER A 246 -33.52 -18.03 3.44
N SER A 247 -33.10 -18.82 4.43
CA SER A 247 -31.73 -18.82 4.93
C SER A 247 -31.03 -20.10 4.47
N GLN A 248 -30.05 -19.95 3.57
CA GLN A 248 -29.30 -21.06 2.98
C GLN A 248 -27.82 -20.68 2.91
N HIS A 249 -26.94 -21.64 3.23
CA HIS A 249 -25.48 -21.49 3.11
C HIS A 249 -24.93 -20.19 3.76
N ASN A 250 -25.42 -19.86 4.95
CA ASN A 250 -25.06 -18.65 5.74
C ASN A 250 -25.44 -17.30 5.11
N ILE A 251 -26.34 -17.30 4.12
CA ILE A 251 -26.92 -16.09 3.54
C ILE A 251 -28.43 -16.13 3.79
N GLU A 252 -28.98 -15.03 4.31
CA GLU A 252 -30.42 -14.85 4.45
C GLU A 252 -30.91 -13.94 3.33
N SER A 253 -31.76 -14.48 2.45
CA SER A 253 -32.35 -13.73 1.35
C SER A 253 -33.53 -12.88 1.79
N ILE A 254 -33.80 -11.82 1.03
CA ILE A 254 -34.83 -10.82 1.33
C ILE A 254 -36.10 -11.15 0.52
N PRO A 255 -37.29 -11.12 1.13
CA PRO A 255 -38.54 -11.34 0.40
C PRO A 255 -38.95 -10.10 -0.39
N PHE A 256 -39.66 -10.28 -1.49
CA PHE A 256 -40.25 -9.19 -2.27
C PHE A 256 -41.57 -9.63 -2.89
N ASP A 257 -42.64 -8.92 -2.60
CA ASP A 257 -44.03 -9.27 -2.89
C ASP A 257 -44.62 -8.47 -4.08
N SER A 258 -43.78 -8.17 -5.07
CA SER A 258 -44.19 -7.47 -6.28
C SER A 258 -43.45 -7.99 -7.51
N TYR A 259 -43.95 -7.60 -8.68
CA TYR A 259 -43.31 -7.89 -9.96
C TYR A 259 -41.95 -7.20 -10.08
N PHE A 260 -41.02 -7.88 -10.76
CA PHE A 260 -39.76 -7.31 -11.21
C PHE A 260 -39.44 -7.85 -12.61
N PRO A 261 -38.99 -7.00 -13.55
CA PRO A 261 -38.87 -7.37 -14.98
C PRO A 261 -37.73 -8.34 -15.30
N LEU A 262 -36.77 -8.50 -14.39
CA LEU A 262 -35.58 -9.34 -14.58
C LEU A 262 -35.36 -10.27 -13.40
N SER A 263 -35.52 -11.56 -13.64
CA SER A 263 -35.24 -12.61 -12.67
C SER A 263 -34.31 -13.65 -13.26
N PHE A 264 -33.58 -14.36 -12.40
CA PHE A 264 -32.66 -15.40 -12.84
C PHE A 264 -32.59 -16.56 -11.85
N THR A 265 -32.28 -17.74 -12.38
CA THR A 265 -31.94 -18.92 -11.59
C THR A 265 -30.48 -19.28 -11.79
N ILE A 266 -29.91 -20.02 -10.86
CA ILE A 266 -28.51 -20.45 -10.91
C ILE A 266 -28.48 -21.96 -10.79
N THR A 267 -27.76 -22.60 -11.71
CA THR A 267 -27.61 -24.05 -11.74
C THR A 267 -26.15 -24.45 -11.86
N THR A 268 -25.83 -25.64 -11.37
CA THR A 268 -24.55 -26.31 -11.63
C THR A 268 -24.60 -26.95 -13.03
N ASP A 269 -23.52 -26.82 -13.78
CA ASP A 269 -23.35 -27.55 -15.05
C ASP A 269 -22.11 -28.45 -14.93
N PRO A 270 -22.26 -29.79 -15.00
CA PRO A 270 -21.14 -30.73 -14.85
C PRO A 270 -20.12 -30.64 -16.02
N THR A 271 -20.51 -30.02 -17.14
CA THR A 271 -19.61 -29.82 -18.28
C THR A 271 -18.71 -28.59 -18.11
N LEU A 272 -19.00 -27.73 -17.13
CA LEU A 272 -18.26 -26.51 -16.85
C LEU A 272 -16.97 -26.83 -16.06
N LYS A 273 -15.83 -26.86 -16.75
CA LYS A 273 -14.53 -27.07 -16.12
C LYS A 273 -13.97 -25.76 -15.59
N CYS A 274 -14.27 -25.45 -14.34
CA CYS A 274 -13.60 -24.36 -13.62
C CYS A 274 -12.48 -24.88 -12.72
N THR A 275 -11.32 -24.22 -12.77
CA THR A 275 -10.22 -24.49 -11.86
C THR A 275 -10.62 -24.09 -10.44
N SER A 276 -11.08 -25.08 -9.68
CA SER A 276 -11.28 -25.04 -8.23
C SER A 276 -10.52 -26.22 -7.63
N PRO A 277 -9.69 -26.05 -6.59
CA PRO A 277 -9.52 -24.86 -5.75
C PRO A 277 -8.69 -23.74 -6.40
N ASP A 278 -8.82 -22.53 -5.87
CA ASP A 278 -8.09 -21.36 -6.34
C ASP A 278 -6.57 -21.46 -6.06
N PRO A 279 -5.69 -21.45 -7.07
CA PRO A 279 -4.25 -21.63 -6.88
C PRO A 279 -3.55 -20.44 -6.20
N ARG A 280 -4.28 -19.34 -5.94
CA ARG A 280 -3.78 -18.14 -5.23
C ARG A 280 -3.11 -18.49 -3.90
N TRP A 281 -3.84 -19.20 -3.03
CA TRP A 281 -3.40 -19.46 -1.65
C TRP A 281 -2.52 -20.70 -1.53
N THR A 282 -2.81 -21.74 -2.30
CA THR A 282 -2.14 -23.04 -2.17
C THR A 282 -0.75 -23.06 -2.81
N VAL A 283 -0.53 -22.28 -3.86
CA VAL A 283 0.74 -22.29 -4.62
C VAL A 283 1.45 -20.95 -4.53
N SER A 284 0.75 -19.86 -4.85
CA SER A 284 1.42 -18.57 -5.10
C SER A 284 1.91 -17.89 -3.81
N LEU A 285 1.18 -18.05 -2.71
CA LEU A 285 1.55 -17.46 -1.41
C LEU A 285 2.78 -18.14 -0.79
N PRO A 286 2.85 -19.49 -0.64
CA PRO A 286 4.07 -20.16 -0.17
C PRO A 286 5.30 -19.82 -1.01
N LEU A 287 5.12 -19.71 -2.32
CA LEU A 287 6.18 -19.37 -3.27
C LEU A 287 6.69 -17.93 -3.06
N SER A 288 5.78 -16.98 -2.85
CA SER A 288 6.16 -15.58 -2.55
C SER A 288 6.86 -15.44 -1.20
N ILE A 289 6.44 -16.22 -0.20
CA ILE A 289 7.15 -16.33 1.09
C ILE A 289 8.56 -16.89 0.87
N LEU A 290 8.69 -17.96 0.07
CA LEU A 290 10.00 -18.54 -0.25
C LEU A 290 10.93 -17.52 -0.93
N PHE A 291 10.46 -16.81 -1.96
CA PHE A 291 11.24 -15.80 -2.65
C PHE A 291 11.64 -14.65 -1.71
N THR A 292 10.72 -14.12 -0.89
CA THR A 292 11.06 -13.04 0.06
C THR A 292 12.06 -13.49 1.12
N VAL A 293 11.94 -14.71 1.64
CA VAL A 293 12.92 -15.30 2.59
C VAL A 293 14.28 -15.48 1.94
N LEU A 294 14.35 -16.05 0.73
CA LEU A 294 15.62 -16.21 0.00
C LEU A 294 16.28 -14.86 -0.25
N LEU A 295 15.51 -13.86 -0.71
CA LEU A 295 16.03 -12.52 -0.90
C LEU A 295 16.59 -11.91 0.40
N ALA A 296 15.90 -12.08 1.52
CA ALA A 296 16.35 -11.60 2.83
C ALA A 296 17.64 -12.28 3.31
N LEU A 297 17.80 -13.59 3.06
CA LEU A 297 19.00 -14.35 3.45
C LEU A 297 20.26 -13.95 2.64
N PHE A 298 20.09 -13.58 1.37
CA PHE A 298 21.21 -13.32 0.46
C PHE A 298 21.50 -11.82 0.22
N THR A 299 20.68 -10.90 0.74
CA THR A 299 20.82 -9.46 0.50
C THR A 299 21.35 -8.70 1.72
N THR A 300 22.43 -7.94 1.54
CA THR A 300 22.97 -7.06 2.60
C THR A 300 22.62 -5.58 2.43
N SER A 301 22.15 -5.18 1.25
CA SER A 301 21.79 -3.79 0.96
C SER A 301 20.33 -3.53 1.35
N VAL A 302 20.14 -2.67 2.34
CA VAL A 302 18.82 -2.20 2.81
C VAL A 302 17.92 -1.67 1.68
N PRO A 303 18.36 -0.77 0.77
CA PRO A 303 17.48 -0.28 -0.30
C PRO A 303 17.04 -1.40 -1.25
N LEU A 304 17.94 -2.30 -1.62
CA LEU A 304 17.61 -3.41 -2.52
C LEU A 304 16.55 -4.28 -1.87
N LEU A 305 16.77 -4.70 -0.61
CA LEU A 305 15.82 -5.55 0.11
C LEU A 305 14.45 -4.87 0.17
N PHE A 306 14.38 -3.62 0.62
CA PHE A 306 13.12 -2.90 0.79
C PHE A 306 12.34 -2.73 -0.52
N PHE A 307 12.96 -2.19 -1.58
CA PHE A 307 12.23 -1.92 -2.82
C PHE A 307 11.87 -3.19 -3.59
N THR A 308 12.72 -4.23 -3.53
CA THR A 308 12.42 -5.49 -4.22
C THR A 308 11.35 -6.31 -3.48
N THR A 309 11.36 -6.36 -2.14
CA THR A 309 10.26 -6.99 -1.39
C THR A 309 8.97 -6.21 -1.55
N PHE A 310 9.02 -4.86 -1.48
CA PHE A 310 7.85 -4.02 -1.71
C PHE A 310 7.23 -4.29 -3.09
N LEU A 311 8.03 -4.23 -4.17
CA LEU A 311 7.53 -4.47 -5.52
C LEU A 311 7.00 -5.90 -5.69
N GLY A 312 7.70 -6.90 -5.17
CA GLY A 312 7.28 -8.30 -5.26
C GLY A 312 5.99 -8.58 -4.49
N ILE A 313 5.87 -8.09 -3.26
CA ILE A 313 4.65 -8.24 -2.44
C ILE A 313 3.50 -7.44 -3.04
N PHE A 314 3.72 -6.20 -3.46
CA PHE A 314 2.70 -5.38 -4.13
C PHE A 314 2.17 -6.08 -5.38
N THR A 315 3.05 -6.66 -6.19
CA THR A 315 2.67 -7.43 -7.39
C THR A 315 1.91 -8.70 -7.03
N HIS A 316 2.33 -9.41 -5.98
CA HIS A 316 1.60 -10.58 -5.47
C HIS A 316 0.17 -10.22 -5.04
N VAL A 317 0.00 -9.17 -4.23
CA VAL A 317 -1.32 -8.76 -3.76
C VAL A 317 -2.18 -8.27 -4.92
N ALA A 318 -1.68 -7.35 -5.74
CA ALA A 318 -2.45 -6.68 -6.78
C ALA A 318 -2.85 -7.57 -7.97
N LEU A 319 -2.11 -8.67 -8.24
CA LEU A 319 -2.41 -9.55 -9.36
C LEU A 319 -2.91 -10.93 -8.92
N VAL A 320 -2.45 -11.40 -7.75
CA VAL A 320 -2.69 -12.76 -7.28
C VAL A 320 -3.62 -12.77 -6.08
N SER A 321 -3.26 -12.25 -4.91
CA SER A 321 -4.06 -12.43 -3.68
C SER A 321 -5.43 -11.76 -3.78
N ASP A 322 -5.44 -10.47 -4.11
CA ASP A 322 -6.60 -9.61 -4.15
C ASP A 322 -6.58 -8.74 -5.42
N PRO A 323 -6.69 -9.37 -6.60
CA PRO A 323 -6.76 -8.63 -7.85
C PRO A 323 -8.03 -7.78 -7.88
N PRO A 324 -7.99 -6.59 -8.51
CA PRO A 324 -9.18 -5.79 -8.66
C PRO A 324 -10.26 -6.60 -9.36
N ASN A 325 -11.48 -6.51 -8.84
CA ASN A 325 -12.59 -7.19 -9.44
C ASN A 325 -12.94 -6.50 -10.76
N LEU A 326 -12.86 -7.26 -11.85
CA LEU A 326 -13.10 -6.76 -13.19
C LEU A 326 -14.24 -7.54 -13.81
N SER A 327 -15.36 -6.86 -14.00
CA SER A 327 -16.52 -7.39 -14.70
C SER A 327 -16.27 -7.27 -16.21
N THR A 328 -15.85 -8.36 -16.85
CA THR A 328 -15.55 -8.34 -18.29
C THR A 328 -16.27 -9.48 -19.02
N ALA A 329 -16.93 -9.12 -20.12
CA ALA A 329 -17.68 -10.04 -20.96
C ALA A 329 -16.79 -11.01 -21.76
N SER A 330 -15.48 -10.75 -21.85
CA SER A 330 -14.53 -11.62 -22.54
C SER A 330 -13.18 -11.69 -21.82
N THR A 331 -12.64 -12.91 -21.75
CA THR A 331 -11.36 -13.24 -21.10
C THR A 331 -10.15 -12.56 -21.75
N THR A 332 -10.26 -12.14 -23.02
CA THR A 332 -9.20 -11.48 -23.78
C THR A 332 -8.78 -10.13 -23.19
N TYR A 333 -9.71 -9.36 -22.63
CA TYR A 333 -9.42 -8.04 -22.05
C TYR A 333 -9.11 -8.07 -20.55
N LEU A 334 -9.25 -9.23 -19.90
CA LEU A 334 -9.05 -9.35 -18.46
C LEU A 334 -7.61 -9.03 -18.05
N LEU A 335 -6.61 -9.62 -18.71
CA LEU A 335 -5.20 -9.43 -18.37
C LEU A 335 -4.70 -8.00 -18.66
N PRO A 336 -5.00 -7.38 -19.82
CA PRO A 336 -4.69 -5.97 -20.06
C PRO A 336 -5.30 -5.02 -19.02
N SER A 337 -6.56 -5.24 -18.64
CA SER A 337 -7.24 -4.42 -17.62
C SER A 337 -6.60 -4.58 -16.24
N LEU A 338 -6.23 -5.79 -15.83
CA LEU A 338 -5.49 -6.03 -14.59
C LEU A 338 -4.14 -5.29 -14.56
N ILE A 339 -3.39 -5.34 -15.68
CA ILE A 339 -2.09 -4.66 -15.80
C ILE A 339 -2.28 -3.14 -15.75
N SER A 340 -3.31 -2.60 -16.39
CA SER A 340 -3.64 -1.17 -16.35
C SER A 340 -3.91 -0.69 -14.93
N HIS A 341 -4.76 -1.41 -14.18
CA HIS A 341 -5.04 -1.09 -12.78
C HIS A 341 -3.81 -1.24 -11.88
N TYR A 342 -2.99 -2.28 -12.10
CA TYR A 342 -1.72 -2.45 -11.41
C TYR A 342 -0.79 -1.26 -11.65
N ALA A 343 -0.61 -0.85 -12.91
CA ALA A 343 0.25 0.28 -13.27
C ALA A 343 -0.24 1.59 -12.65
N GLY A 344 -1.56 1.83 -12.67
CA GLY A 344 -2.17 3.01 -12.06
C GLY A 344 -1.96 3.09 -10.55
N ARG A 345 -1.97 1.96 -9.85
CA ARG A 345 -1.76 1.90 -8.38
C ARG A 345 -0.28 1.85 -7.98
N LEU A 346 0.60 1.32 -8.84
CA LEU A 346 2.01 1.13 -8.53
C LEU A 346 2.74 2.47 -8.31
N LEU A 347 2.45 3.50 -9.11
CA LEU A 347 3.19 4.75 -9.06
C LEU A 347 2.96 5.54 -7.74
N PRO A 348 1.71 5.77 -7.30
CA PRO A 348 1.47 6.34 -5.97
C PRO A 348 2.06 5.48 -4.84
N ALA A 349 1.99 4.15 -4.97
CA ALA A 349 2.53 3.23 -3.98
C ALA A 349 4.07 3.27 -3.88
N LEU A 350 4.77 3.42 -5.01
CA LEU A 350 6.23 3.60 -5.02
C LEU A 350 6.63 4.96 -4.45
N PHE A 351 5.84 6.01 -4.69
CA PHE A 351 6.06 7.31 -4.07
C PHE A 351 5.99 7.20 -2.54
N THR A 352 4.92 6.62 -1.99
CA THR A 352 4.76 6.45 -0.54
C THR A 352 5.85 5.55 0.04
N ALA A 353 6.19 4.44 -0.61
CA ALA A 353 7.29 3.57 -0.20
C ALA A 353 8.63 4.32 -0.15
N THR A 354 8.89 5.21 -1.12
CA THR A 354 10.10 6.03 -1.15
C THR A 354 10.13 7.02 0.01
N ILE A 355 9.02 7.70 0.31
CA ILE A 355 8.92 8.60 1.46
C ILE A 355 9.13 7.84 2.78
N ILE A 356 8.54 6.66 2.93
CA ILE A 356 8.75 5.79 4.09
C ILE A 356 10.23 5.42 4.22
N TYR A 357 10.86 5.02 3.12
CA TYR A 357 12.29 4.67 3.11
C TYR A 357 13.18 5.85 3.51
N LEU A 358 12.93 7.04 2.96
CA LEU A 358 13.71 8.23 3.26
C LEU A 358 13.51 8.69 4.72
N THR A 359 12.28 8.72 5.21
CA THR A 359 11.99 9.17 6.58
C THR A 359 12.46 8.17 7.65
N SER A 360 12.44 6.87 7.36
CA SER A 360 12.89 5.82 8.30
C SER A 360 14.40 5.62 8.31
N ARG A 361 15.10 5.83 7.19
CA ARG A 361 16.57 5.62 7.10
C ARG A 361 17.37 6.64 7.91
N TYR A 362 16.94 7.90 7.93
CA TYR A 362 17.74 9.03 8.43
C TYR A 362 17.41 9.46 9.86
N ARG A 363 16.48 8.78 10.52
CA ARG A 363 16.10 9.05 11.91
C ARG A 363 17.08 8.39 12.89
N GLY A 364 18.27 8.96 13.01
CA GLY A 364 19.04 8.90 14.24
C GLY A 364 18.87 10.25 14.94
N TRP A 365 18.14 10.30 16.05
CA TRP A 365 17.98 11.55 16.79
C TRP A 365 19.34 11.94 17.36
N PHE A 366 19.82 13.16 17.09
CA PHE A 366 21.03 13.70 17.72
C PHE A 366 20.94 13.69 19.27
N ALA A 367 19.73 13.57 19.83
CA ALA A 367 19.49 13.42 21.26
C ALA A 367 19.79 12.00 21.82
N GLU A 368 20.01 10.99 20.98
CA GLU A 368 20.20 9.59 21.42
C GLU A 368 21.67 9.22 21.67
N ARG A 369 22.63 10.09 21.32
CA ARG A 369 24.05 9.84 21.64
C ARG A 369 24.42 10.57 22.93
N PRO A 370 25.11 9.91 23.90
CA PRO A 370 25.65 10.59 25.07
C PRO A 370 26.46 11.81 24.65
N LEU A 371 26.39 12.91 25.40
CA LEU A 371 27.16 14.12 25.10
C LEU A 371 28.65 13.78 24.97
N GLU A 372 29.16 12.84 25.79
CA GLU A 372 30.56 12.35 25.70
C GLU A 372 30.95 11.73 24.35
N GLU A 373 30.02 11.13 23.60
CA GLU A 373 30.26 10.60 22.26
C GLU A 373 30.13 11.67 21.16
N GLN A 374 29.57 12.83 21.50
CA GLN A 374 29.50 14.01 20.64
C GLN A 374 30.69 14.94 20.86
N VAL A 375 31.48 14.75 21.93
CA VAL A 375 32.72 15.50 22.17
C VAL A 375 33.83 14.92 21.30
N PHE A 376 34.26 15.69 20.31
CA PHE A 376 35.50 15.41 19.61
C PHE A 376 36.69 15.60 20.56
N ARG A 377 37.42 14.52 20.86
CA ARG A 377 38.64 14.55 21.66
C ARG A 377 39.86 14.52 20.75
N TRP A 378 40.67 15.57 20.83
CA TRP A 378 41.98 15.62 20.17
C TRP A 378 43.08 15.44 21.22
N ALA A 379 43.89 14.39 21.05
CA ALA A 379 45.04 14.12 21.90
C ALA A 379 46.35 14.46 21.19
N ARG A 380 47.23 15.20 21.86
CA ARG A 380 48.59 15.48 21.41
C ARG A 380 49.56 14.42 21.95
N GLU A 381 50.46 13.97 21.09
CA GLU A 381 51.52 13.04 21.47
C GLU A 381 52.59 13.74 22.35
N ALA A 382 52.96 13.11 23.46
CA ALA A 382 53.90 13.69 24.42
C ALA A 382 55.29 13.88 23.78
N GLY A 383 55.81 15.11 23.83
CA GLY A 383 57.14 15.46 23.30
C GLY A 383 57.13 16.25 21.98
N ARG A 384 55.95 16.49 21.38
CA ARG A 384 55.83 17.35 20.19
C ARG A 384 55.72 18.82 20.60
N VAL A 385 56.74 19.61 20.28
CA VAL A 385 56.82 21.06 20.54
C VAL A 385 56.53 21.83 19.24
N VAL A 386 55.36 21.60 18.64
CA VAL A 386 54.90 22.29 17.43
C VAL A 386 53.48 22.80 17.62
N ASP A 387 53.17 23.90 16.93
CA ASP A 387 51.81 24.43 16.88
C ASP A 387 50.95 23.53 15.98
N GLU A 388 49.77 23.15 16.46
CA GLU A 388 48.82 22.33 15.71
C GLU A 388 47.54 23.13 15.46
N TYR A 389 47.04 23.08 14.23
CA TYR A 389 45.88 23.85 13.79
C TYR A 389 44.70 22.90 13.54
N PHE A 390 43.51 23.29 13.99
CA PHE A 390 42.30 22.48 13.85
C PHE A 390 41.11 23.32 13.42
N ARG A 391 40.32 22.77 12.49
CA ARG A 391 39.10 23.37 11.93
C ARG A 391 38.05 22.29 11.70
N PHE A 392 36.79 22.62 11.91
CA PHE A 392 35.68 21.78 11.46
C PHE A 392 35.32 22.16 10.02
N GLY A 393 35.25 21.18 9.13
CA GLY A 393 34.73 21.37 7.78
C GLY A 393 33.26 20.98 7.70
N PHE A 394 32.42 21.86 7.17
CA PHE A 394 31.04 21.52 6.85
C PHE A 394 31.02 20.68 5.57
N VAL A 395 30.18 19.64 5.52
CA VAL A 395 30.08 18.76 4.35
C VAL A 395 28.61 18.63 3.95
N THR A 396 28.33 18.80 2.67
CA THR A 396 27.00 18.57 2.12
C THR A 396 26.60 17.09 2.19
N GLN A 397 25.29 16.82 2.09
CA GLN A 397 24.74 15.47 1.97
C GLN A 397 25.38 14.64 0.81
N GLY A 398 25.95 15.31 -0.21
CA GLY A 398 26.67 14.69 -1.33
C GLY A 398 28.16 14.44 -1.11
N GLY A 399 28.70 14.67 0.09
CA GLY A 399 30.12 14.47 0.40
C GLY A 399 31.03 15.60 -0.10
N ARG A 400 30.47 16.69 -0.64
CA ARG A 400 31.23 17.87 -1.06
C ARG A 400 31.48 18.75 0.16
N ALA A 401 32.75 19.08 0.41
CA ALA A 401 33.13 20.06 1.42
C ALA A 401 32.51 21.42 1.09
N LEU A 402 31.97 22.06 2.11
CA LEU A 402 31.50 23.44 2.14
C LEU A 402 32.62 24.30 2.73
N ASP A 403 32.28 25.17 3.68
CA ASP A 403 33.22 26.05 4.35
C ASP A 403 33.84 25.37 5.58
N TYR A 404 34.88 25.99 6.12
CA TYR A 404 35.58 25.56 7.32
C TYR A 404 35.40 26.62 8.42
N THR A 405 35.31 26.18 9.67
CA THR A 405 35.39 27.09 10.81
C THR A 405 36.75 27.79 10.84
N GLU A 406 36.85 28.87 11.61
CA GLU A 406 38.15 29.43 11.96
C GLU A 406 39.05 28.36 12.63
N ALA A 407 40.37 28.51 12.46
CA ALA A 407 41.32 27.63 13.11
C ALA A 407 41.39 27.94 14.60
N GLY A 408 41.18 26.90 15.42
CA GLY A 408 41.79 26.86 16.74
C GLY A 408 43.24 26.40 16.61
N THR A 409 44.15 27.06 17.32
CA THR A 409 45.56 26.66 17.39
C THR A 409 45.88 26.15 18.78
N TRP A 410 46.37 24.93 18.85
CA TRP A 410 47.04 24.38 20.03
C TRP A 410 48.52 24.71 19.93
N PHE A 411 48.98 25.68 20.71
CA PHE A 411 50.37 26.13 20.66
C PHE A 411 51.32 25.12 21.30
N ALA A 412 52.58 25.14 20.89
CA ALA A 412 53.64 24.29 21.41
C ALA A 412 53.85 24.47 22.93
N ASN A 413 53.52 25.65 23.47
CA ASN A 413 53.56 25.96 24.90
C ASN A 413 52.39 25.36 25.71
N GLY A 414 51.48 24.63 25.06
CA GLY A 414 50.30 24.01 25.68
C GLY A 414 49.08 24.92 25.79
N SER A 415 49.17 26.19 25.41
CA SER A 415 48.01 27.10 25.36
C SER A 415 47.14 26.85 24.14
N TRP A 416 45.86 27.23 24.22
CA TRP A 416 44.88 27.06 23.16
C TRP A 416 44.30 28.41 22.76
N SER A 417 44.28 28.72 21.47
CA SER A 417 43.49 29.82 20.93
C SER A 417 42.11 29.32 20.50
N GLN A 418 41.07 30.02 20.94
CA GLN A 418 39.73 29.84 20.39
C GLN A 418 39.68 30.56 19.04
N GLY A 419 39.34 29.83 17.98
CA GLY A 419 38.84 30.48 16.76
C GLY A 419 37.58 31.27 17.14
N ALA A 420 37.44 32.50 16.67
CA ALA A 420 36.31 33.34 17.02
C ALA A 420 35.06 32.82 16.30
N GLY A 421 34.33 31.93 16.96
CA GLY A 421 33.05 31.45 16.44
C GLY A 421 32.68 30.07 16.93
N TYR A 422 31.61 30.04 17.72
CA TYR A 422 30.74 28.91 18.08
C TYR A 422 31.09 28.13 19.37
N TRP A 423 30.05 28.01 20.20
CA TRP A 423 29.97 27.37 21.51
C TRP A 423 29.27 26.01 21.39
#